data_AF-A0A947JBJ1-F1
#
_entry.id   AF-A0A947JBJ1-F1
#
_cell.length_a   1.000
_cell.length_b   1.000
_cell.length_c   1.000
_cell.angle_alpha   90.00
_cell.angle_beta   90.00
_cell.angle_gamma   90.00
#
_symmetry.space_group_name_H-M   'P 1'
#
loop_
_entity.id
_entity.type
_entity.pdbx_description
1 polymer ?
#
loop_
_entity_poly.entity_id
_entity_poly.type
_entity_poly.pdbx_seq_one_letter_code
_entity_poly.pdbx_strand_id
1 'polypeptide(L)' 'MSYLQPILDGQRVAPQSENALRSIRDELETVLRGKWKTGDPRFYYGGSFGKRTMIRESFDLDLV' A
#
# COMPACT_ATOMS: atom_id res chain seq x y z
N MET A 1 7.70 -26.24 14.54
CA MET A 1 7.04 -25.11 13.86
C MET A 1 7.19 -25.14 12.33
N SER A 2 7.29 -26.31 11.66
CA SER A 2 7.58 -26.36 10.22
C SER A 2 6.37 -26.17 9.30
N TYR A 3 5.14 -26.44 9.76
CA TYR A 3 3.94 -26.39 8.92
C TYR A 3 3.48 -24.97 8.58
N LEU A 4 3.60 -24.04 9.53
CA LEU A 4 3.08 -22.67 9.36
C LEU A 4 4.00 -21.79 8.51
N GLN A 5 5.29 -22.09 8.47
CA GLN A 5 6.26 -21.24 7.78
C GLN A 5 5.97 -21.10 6.28
N PRO A 6 5.76 -22.20 5.51
CA PRO A 6 5.41 -22.09 4.09
C PRO A 6 4.07 -21.40 3.84
N ILE A 7 3.10 -21.56 4.76
CA ILE A 7 1.79 -20.90 4.65
C ILE A 7 1.97 -19.39 4.77
N LEU A 8 2.69 -18.94 5.81
CA LEU A 8 2.98 -17.51 6.02
C LEU A 8 3.80 -16.92 4.88
N ASP A 9 4.78 -17.67 4.35
CA ASP A 9 5.57 -17.22 3.21
C ASP A 9 4.72 -17.09 1.94
N GLY A 10 3.71 -17.95 1.77
CA GLY A 10 2.72 -17.86 0.70
C GLY A 10 1.72 -16.69 0.82
N GLN A 11 1.63 -16.05 1.99
CA GLN A 11 0.81 -14.85 2.20
C GLN A 11 1.56 -13.55 1.86
N ARG A 12 2.84 -13.60 1.47
CA ARG A 12 3.57 -12.37 1.13
C ARG A 12 3.00 -11.75 -0.13
N VAL A 13 2.69 -10.44 -0.06
CA VAL A 13 2.30 -9.67 -1.24
C VAL A 13 3.50 -9.59 -2.17
N ALA A 14 3.25 -9.82 -3.46
CA ALA A 14 4.31 -9.77 -4.46
C ALA A 14 4.80 -8.32 -4.63
N PRO A 15 6.12 -8.08 -4.76
CA PRO A 15 6.66 -6.73 -4.96
C PRO A 15 6.05 -6.01 -6.17
N GLN A 16 5.68 -6.73 -7.22
CA GLN A 16 5.02 -6.16 -8.40
C GLN A 16 3.64 -5.59 -8.07
N SER A 17 2.87 -6.25 -7.20
CA SER A 17 1.56 -5.79 -6.75
C SER A 17 1.69 -4.56 -5.86
N GLU A 18 2.66 -4.54 -4.93
CA GLU A 18 2.94 -3.36 -4.12
C GLU A 18 3.37 -2.16 -4.98
N ASN A 19 4.22 -2.38 -5.97
CA ASN A 19 4.66 -1.33 -6.89
C ASN A 19 3.48 -0.77 -7.70
N ALA A 20 2.57 -1.61 -8.18
CA ALA A 20 1.39 -1.15 -8.90
C ALA A 20 0.50 -0.25 -8.03
N LEU A 21 0.27 -0.62 -6.76
CA LEU A 21 -0.50 0.21 -5.83
C LEU A 21 0.17 1.55 -5.54
N ARG A 22 1.50 1.56 -5.40
CA ARG A 22 2.28 2.80 -5.22
C ARG A 22 2.19 3.72 -6.44
N SER A 23 2.26 3.18 -7.65
CA SER A 23 2.09 3.97 -8.88
C SER A 23 0.70 4.65 -8.93
N ILE A 24 -0.37 3.91 -8.59
CA ILE A 24 -1.72 4.48 -8.51
C ILE A 24 -1.79 5.59 -7.46
N ARG A 25 -1.13 5.41 -6.32
CA ARG A 25 -1.03 6.46 -5.28
C ARG A 25 -0.32 7.71 -5.80
N ASP A 26 0.74 7.57 -6.59
CA ASP A 26 1.49 8.71 -7.14
C ASP A 26 0.64 9.49 -8.16
N GLU A 27 -0.16 8.77 -8.96
CA GLU A 27 -1.16 9.39 -9.85
C GLU A 27 -2.22 10.15 -9.06
N LEU A 28 -2.77 9.56 -8.00
CA LEU A 28 -3.74 10.21 -7.12
C LEU A 28 -3.15 11.45 -6.45
N GLU A 29 -1.95 11.38 -5.90
CA GLU A 29 -1.27 12.53 -5.30
C GLU A 29 -1.13 13.68 -6.33
N THR A 30 -0.72 13.37 -7.55
CA THR A 30 -0.60 14.37 -8.63
C THR A 30 -1.93 15.06 -8.91
N VAL A 31 -3.02 14.29 -9.01
CA VAL A 31 -4.36 14.83 -9.25
C VAL A 31 -4.85 15.68 -8.07
N LEU A 32 -4.66 15.21 -6.84
CA LEU A 32 -5.11 15.91 -5.63
C LEU A 32 -4.32 17.22 -5.45
N ARG A 33 -3.00 17.21 -5.64
CA ARG A 33 -2.18 18.44 -5.60
C ARG A 33 -2.56 19.43 -6.71
N GLY A 34 -2.89 18.93 -7.91
CA GLY A 34 -3.34 19.79 -9.01
C GLY A 34 -4.71 20.43 -8.79
N LYS A 35 -5.62 19.75 -8.06
CA LYS A 35 -6.99 20.23 -7.80
C LYS A 35 -7.07 21.23 -6.64
N TRP A 36 -6.30 21.03 -5.56
CA TRP A 36 -6.30 21.94 -4.42
C TRP A 36 -5.23 23.03 -4.61
N LYS A 37 -5.65 24.24 -4.97
CA LYS A 37 -4.77 25.40 -5.20
C LYS A 37 -4.23 26.06 -3.92
N THR A 38 -4.66 25.58 -2.75
CA THR A 38 -4.31 26.15 -1.44
C THR A 38 -4.07 25.03 -0.43
N GLY A 39 -2.91 25.07 0.24
CA GLY A 39 -2.45 24.02 1.14
C GLY A 39 -1.46 23.07 0.48
N ASP A 40 -0.58 22.48 1.30
CA ASP A 40 0.36 21.44 0.89
C ASP A 40 -0.05 20.12 1.56
N PRO A 41 -0.98 19.34 0.95
CA PRO A 41 -1.46 18.11 1.55
C PRO A 41 -0.30 17.12 1.69
N ARG A 42 -0.19 16.50 2.86
CA ARG A 42 0.76 15.41 3.10
C ARG A 42 0.02 14.09 2.96
N PHE A 43 0.68 13.13 2.36
CA PHE A 43 0.16 11.78 2.16
C PHE A 43 1.02 10.79 2.94
N TYR A 44 0.37 9.97 3.76
CA TYR A 44 1.01 8.95 4.56
C TYR A 44 0.43 7.57 4.25
N TYR A 45 1.29 6.55 4.26
CA TYR A 45 0.81 5.17 4.20
C TYR A 45 0.25 4.74 5.55
N GLY A 46 -1.05 4.48 5.58
CA GLY A 46 -1.74 3.94 6.73
C GLY A 46 -1.83 2.43 6.70
N GLY A 47 -2.76 1.90 7.49
CA GLY A 47 -3.25 0.55 7.26
C GLY A 47 -2.31 -0.60 7.57
N SER A 48 -2.66 -1.74 6.98
CA SER A 48 -1.86 -2.97 6.99
C SER A 48 -0.50 -2.76 6.32
N PHE A 49 -0.44 -1.91 5.30
CA PHE A 49 0.78 -1.51 4.62
C PHE A 49 1.76 -0.79 5.56
N GLY A 50 1.32 0.27 6.22
CA GLY A 50 2.14 1.04 7.17
C GLY A 50 2.62 0.19 8.35
N LYS A 51 1.82 -0.82 8.73
CA LYS A 51 2.15 -1.80 9.79
C LYS A 51 3.00 -2.97 9.31
N ARG A 52 3.22 -3.12 8.00
CA ARG A 52 3.92 -4.25 7.37
C ARG A 52 3.27 -5.61 7.65
N THR A 53 1.94 -5.64 7.60
CA THR A 53 1.12 -6.83 7.88
C THR A 53 0.12 -7.15 6.77
N MET A 54 0.38 -6.73 5.53
CA MET A 54 -0.45 -7.10 4.38
C MET A 54 -0.38 -8.59 4.10
N ILE A 55 -1.47 -9.16 3.56
CA ILE A 55 -1.54 -10.54 3.11
C ILE A 55 -1.98 -10.61 1.66
N ARG A 56 -1.45 -11.56 0.90
CA ARG A 56 -1.67 -11.73 -0.54
C ARG A 56 -3.14 -11.90 -0.91
N GLU A 57 -3.92 -12.57 -0.07
CA GLU A 57 -5.34 -12.86 -0.28
C GLU A 57 -6.23 -11.63 -0.14
N SER A 58 -5.77 -10.62 0.60
CA SER A 58 -6.54 -9.39 0.87
C SER A 58 -5.58 -8.28 1.25
N PHE A 59 -5.31 -7.39 0.28
CA PHE A 59 -4.47 -6.23 0.46
C PHE A 59 -5.01 -5.03 -0.30
N ASP A 60 -4.76 -3.86 0.26
CA ASP A 60 -5.05 -2.54 -0.26
C ASP A 60 -3.98 -1.56 0.23
N LEU A 61 -4.06 -0.31 -0.24
CA LEU A 61 -3.13 0.75 0.13
C LEU A 61 -3.90 1.91 0.76
N ASP A 62 -3.95 1.92 2.09
CA ASP A 62 -4.55 3.01 2.87
C ASP A 62 -3.69 4.28 2.80
N LEU A 63 -4.36 5.41 2.51
CA LEU A 63 -3.74 6.75 2.45
C LEU A 63 -4.41 7.70 3.43
N VAL A 64 -3.60 8.45 4.17
CA VAL A 64 -4.02 9.53 5.10
C VAL A 64 -3.43 10.86 4.64
#